data_AF-A0A5C6UTG1-F1
#
_entry.id   AF-A0A5C6UTG1-F1
#
_cell.length_a   1.000
_cell.length_b   1.000
_cell.length_c   1.000
_cell.angle_alpha   90.00
_cell.angle_beta   90.00
_cell.angle_gamma   90.00
#
_symmetry.space_group_name_H-M   'P 1'
#
loop_
_entity.id
_entity.type
_entity.pdbx_description
1 polymer ?
#
loop_
_entity_poly.entity_id
_entity_poly.type
_entity_poly.pdbx_seq_one_letter_code
_entity_poly.pdbx_strand_id
1 'polypeptide(L)'
;MEKIAIQTCDCAGNLDEEITGDKKTMQFGLCIIEAAQPYAKELKKDYNIDMDLIHVQGEDLGRLVGIEMVKHCPDFLMSLAEGELEEAGDQNSGSEDFVGVLQDVKKKDFLEFHFTDNAGRLYKFLWLTYINTDLNLYGDMENHIGKEYRVSFIEKEFYDPKIGEYRPFKILESIRKF
;
A
#
# COMPACT_ATOMS: atom_id res chain seq x y z
N MET A 1 -3.91 -12.70 -22.60
CA MET A 1 -4.46 -12.08 -21.37
C MET A 1 -5.83 -12.66 -21.01
N GLU A 2 -6.81 -12.66 -21.92
CA GLU A 2 -8.18 -13.19 -21.68
C GLU A 2 -8.22 -14.57 -21.00
N LYS A 3 -7.44 -15.54 -21.49
CA LYS A 3 -7.37 -16.89 -20.88
C LYS A 3 -6.88 -16.88 -19.43
N ILE A 4 -5.89 -16.04 -19.13
CA ILE A 4 -5.33 -15.89 -17.77
C ILE A 4 -6.39 -15.26 -16.87
N ALA A 5 -7.11 -14.25 -17.36
CA ALA A 5 -8.18 -13.60 -16.61
C ALA A 5 -9.32 -14.56 -16.28
N ILE A 6 -9.79 -15.39 -17.23
CA ILE A 6 -10.82 -16.40 -17.00
C ILE A 6 -10.36 -17.42 -15.95
N GLN A 7 -9.16 -17.98 -16.11
CA GLN A 7 -8.61 -18.94 -15.15
C GLN A 7 -8.41 -18.33 -13.75
N THR A 8 -8.02 -17.05 -13.70
CA THR A 8 -7.92 -16.31 -12.45
C THR A 8 -9.29 -16.15 -11.80
N CYS A 9 -10.32 -15.75 -12.56
CA CYS A 9 -11.70 -15.65 -12.07
C CYS A 9 -12.20 -17.00 -11.52
N ASP A 10 -11.92 -18.10 -12.22
CA ASP A 10 -12.29 -19.45 -11.77
C ASP A 10 -11.62 -19.81 -10.45
N CYS A 11 -10.33 -19.50 -10.28
CA CYS A 11 -9.62 -19.70 -9.02
C CYS A 11 -10.18 -18.80 -7.90
N ALA A 12 -10.37 -17.51 -8.19
CA ALA A 12 -10.86 -16.53 -7.23
C ALA A 12 -12.28 -16.84 -6.72
N GLY A 13 -13.17 -17.33 -7.60
CA GLY A 13 -14.53 -17.72 -7.23
C GLY A 13 -14.61 -18.97 -6.34
N ASN A 14 -13.51 -19.71 -6.18
CA ASN A 14 -13.39 -20.86 -5.30
C ASN A 14 -12.62 -20.54 -4.00
N LEU A 15 -12.22 -19.29 -3.79
CA LEU A 15 -11.61 -18.88 -2.53
C LEU A 15 -12.66 -18.92 -1.41
N ASP A 16 -12.24 -19.38 -0.24
CA ASP A 16 -13.11 -19.48 0.93
C ASP A 16 -13.60 -18.08 1.34
N GLU A 17 -14.92 -17.93 1.48
CA GLU A 17 -15.56 -16.67 1.87
C GLU A 17 -15.14 -16.20 3.27
N GLU A 18 -14.67 -17.12 4.14
CA GLU A 18 -14.14 -16.79 5.46
C GLU A 18 -12.77 -16.09 5.41
N ILE A 19 -12.10 -16.09 4.26
CA ILE A 19 -10.79 -15.46 4.08
C ILE A 19 -10.98 -14.00 3.65
N THR A 20 -10.56 -13.09 4.52
CA THR A 20 -10.73 -11.64 4.34
C THR A 20 -9.38 -10.89 4.33
N GLY A 21 -9.41 -9.62 3.94
CA GLY A 21 -8.28 -8.68 3.96
C GLY A 21 -7.02 -9.19 3.26
N ASP A 22 -5.86 -8.95 3.87
CA ASP A 22 -4.53 -9.33 3.35
C ASP A 22 -4.42 -10.80 2.92
N LYS A 23 -5.08 -11.73 3.62
CA LYS A 23 -5.04 -13.16 3.26
C LYS A 23 -5.78 -13.42 1.95
N LYS A 24 -6.91 -12.75 1.73
CA LYS A 24 -7.69 -12.84 0.49
C LYS A 24 -6.90 -12.26 -0.67
N THR A 25 -6.26 -11.11 -0.45
CA THR A 25 -5.37 -10.46 -1.43
C THR A 25 -4.19 -11.35 -1.80
N MET A 26 -3.54 -11.99 -0.82
CA MET A 26 -2.44 -12.92 -1.07
C MET A 26 -2.89 -14.13 -1.90
N GLN A 27 -4.01 -14.76 -1.53
CA GLN A 27 -4.55 -15.91 -2.28
C GLN A 27 -4.96 -15.54 -3.69
N PHE A 28 -5.55 -14.36 -3.87
CA PHE A 28 -5.86 -13.82 -5.18
C PHE A 28 -4.57 -13.61 -6.02
N GLY A 29 -3.51 -13.08 -5.42
CA GLY A 29 -2.20 -12.98 -6.07
C GLY A 29 -1.66 -14.34 -6.52
N LEU A 30 -1.86 -15.40 -5.72
CA LEU A 30 -1.49 -16.76 -6.11
C LEU A 30 -2.33 -17.27 -7.30
N CYS A 31 -3.64 -17.02 -7.31
CA CYS A 31 -4.50 -17.36 -8.45
C CYS A 31 -4.00 -16.75 -9.77
N ILE A 32 -3.56 -15.48 -9.73
CA ILE A 32 -3.00 -14.80 -10.90
C ILE A 32 -1.71 -15.48 -11.35
N ILE A 33 -0.81 -15.79 -10.42
CA ILE A 33 0.50 -16.42 -10.73
C ILE A 33 0.29 -17.81 -11.32
N GLU A 34 -0.55 -18.63 -10.71
CA GLU A 34 -0.87 -19.99 -11.17
C GLU A 34 -1.50 -19.98 -12.57
N ALA A 35 -2.44 -19.07 -12.82
CA ALA A 35 -3.06 -18.90 -14.14
C ALA A 35 -2.06 -18.40 -15.20
N ALA A 36 -1.11 -17.56 -14.82
CA ALA A 36 -0.12 -16.97 -15.72
C ALA A 36 1.06 -17.91 -16.04
N GLN A 37 1.43 -18.80 -15.12
CA GLN A 37 2.62 -19.66 -15.24
C GLN A 37 2.71 -20.46 -16.55
N PRO A 38 1.63 -21.07 -17.08
CA PRO A 38 1.66 -21.78 -18.36
C PRO A 38 1.97 -20.88 -19.57
N TYR A 39 1.76 -19.57 -19.45
CA TYR A 39 1.91 -18.58 -20.51
C TYR A 39 3.19 -17.74 -20.39
N ALA A 40 4.14 -18.13 -19.54
CA ALA A 40 5.36 -17.36 -19.26
C ALA A 40 6.10 -16.84 -20.53
N LYS A 41 6.18 -17.67 -21.57
CA LYS A 41 6.84 -17.29 -22.84
C LYS A 41 6.07 -16.21 -23.61
N GLU A 42 4.74 -16.30 -23.64
CA GLU A 42 3.87 -15.32 -24.30
C GLU A 42 3.86 -14.01 -23.51
N LEU A 43 3.79 -14.08 -22.18
CA LEU A 43 3.86 -12.93 -21.28
C LEU A 43 5.17 -12.16 -21.46
N LYS A 44 6.31 -12.87 -21.55
CA LYS A 44 7.61 -12.25 -21.76
C LYS A 44 7.72 -11.59 -23.13
N LYS A 45 7.17 -12.22 -24.17
CA LYS A 45 7.24 -11.72 -25.54
C LYS A 45 6.33 -10.51 -25.78
N ASP A 46 5.09 -10.60 -25.33
CA ASP A 46 4.03 -9.67 -25.74
C ASP A 46 3.82 -8.55 -24.71
N TYR A 47 4.21 -8.77 -23.45
CA TYR A 47 4.00 -7.83 -22.33
C TYR A 47 5.28 -7.51 -21.53
N ASN A 48 6.42 -8.09 -21.91
CA ASN A 48 7.69 -7.95 -21.19
C ASN A 48 7.62 -8.39 -19.71
N ILE A 49 6.75 -9.36 -19.40
CA ILE A 49 6.63 -9.96 -18.07
C ILE A 49 7.40 -11.27 -18.02
N ASP A 50 8.42 -11.32 -17.18
CA ASP A 50 9.22 -12.49 -16.88
C ASP A 50 8.75 -13.14 -15.58
N MET A 51 8.18 -14.34 -15.68
CA MET A 51 7.67 -15.07 -14.51
C MET A 51 8.79 -15.45 -13.52
N ASP A 52 10.06 -15.49 -13.95
CA ASP A 52 11.20 -15.70 -13.04
C ASP A 52 11.50 -14.45 -12.18
N LEU A 53 11.01 -13.27 -12.61
CA LEU A 53 11.15 -11.98 -11.91
C LEU A 53 9.82 -11.51 -11.31
N ILE A 54 8.91 -12.44 -11.01
CA ILE A 54 7.56 -12.09 -10.54
C ILE A 54 7.55 -11.33 -9.20
N HIS A 55 8.58 -11.47 -8.38
CA HIS A 55 8.75 -10.68 -7.14
C HIS A 55 8.94 -9.17 -7.40
N VAL A 56 9.36 -8.78 -8.61
CA VAL A 56 9.45 -7.38 -9.05
C VAL A 56 8.29 -7.01 -9.98
N GLN A 57 7.89 -7.93 -10.86
CA GLN A 57 6.94 -7.67 -11.94
C GLN A 57 5.50 -8.13 -11.65
N GLY A 58 5.25 -8.66 -10.45
CA GLY A 58 3.96 -9.20 -10.04
C GLY A 58 2.84 -8.16 -10.05
N GLU A 59 3.16 -6.91 -9.71
CA GLU A 59 2.18 -5.80 -9.75
C GLU A 59 1.75 -5.48 -11.19
N ASP A 60 2.69 -5.45 -12.14
CA ASP A 60 2.39 -5.25 -13.55
C ASP A 60 1.53 -6.38 -14.13
N LEU A 61 1.83 -7.62 -13.77
CA LEU A 61 1.00 -8.77 -14.14
C LEU A 61 -0.40 -8.65 -13.54
N GLY A 62 -0.50 -8.37 -12.25
CA GLY A 62 -1.77 -8.21 -11.55
C GLY A 62 -2.63 -7.11 -12.15
N ARG A 63 -2.04 -5.98 -12.52
CA ARG A 63 -2.74 -4.87 -13.20
C ARG A 63 -3.28 -5.28 -14.56
N LEU A 64 -2.48 -5.95 -15.40
CA LEU A 64 -2.92 -6.37 -16.73
C LEU A 64 -4.04 -7.42 -16.67
N VAL A 65 -3.92 -8.38 -15.75
CA VAL A 65 -4.94 -9.41 -15.54
C VAL A 65 -6.21 -8.80 -14.94
N GLY A 66 -6.09 -7.93 -13.94
CA GLY A 66 -7.21 -7.26 -13.29
C GLY A 66 -8.05 -6.42 -14.25
N ILE A 67 -7.42 -5.67 -15.16
CA ILE A 67 -8.13 -4.91 -16.21
C ILE A 67 -8.95 -5.84 -17.11
N GLU A 68 -8.39 -7.00 -17.47
CA GLU A 68 -9.09 -7.96 -18.33
C GLU A 68 -10.22 -8.69 -17.57
N MET A 69 -10.03 -8.95 -16.27
CA MET A 69 -11.03 -9.59 -15.40
C MET A 69 -12.32 -8.78 -15.26
N VAL A 70 -12.29 -7.45 -15.42
CA VAL A 70 -13.50 -6.59 -15.38
C VAL A 70 -14.59 -7.09 -16.35
N LYS A 71 -14.19 -7.71 -17.47
CA LYS A 71 -15.12 -8.24 -18.47
C LYS A 71 -15.73 -9.60 -18.09
N HIS A 72 -15.13 -10.31 -17.14
CA HIS A 72 -15.42 -11.72 -16.87
C HIS A 72 -15.95 -11.97 -15.46
N CYS A 73 -15.40 -11.32 -14.43
CA CYS A 73 -15.82 -11.47 -13.05
C CYS A 73 -15.77 -10.12 -12.29
N PRO A 74 -16.57 -9.12 -12.70
CA PRO A 74 -16.59 -7.81 -12.06
C PRO A 74 -16.98 -7.88 -10.57
N ASP A 75 -17.86 -8.82 -10.18
CA ASP A 75 -18.35 -8.96 -8.81
C ASP A 75 -17.22 -9.34 -7.84
N PHE A 76 -16.30 -10.22 -8.26
CA PHE A 76 -15.15 -10.57 -7.43
C PHE A 76 -14.22 -9.37 -7.22
N LEU A 77 -13.97 -8.58 -8.28
CA LEU A 77 -13.17 -7.35 -8.19
C LEU A 77 -13.84 -6.32 -7.27
N MET A 78 -15.17 -6.18 -7.32
CA MET A 78 -15.90 -5.34 -6.38
C MET A 78 -15.76 -5.84 -4.95
N SER A 79 -15.82 -7.16 -4.71
CA SER A 79 -15.63 -7.74 -3.37
C SER A 79 -14.23 -7.52 -2.77
N LEU A 80 -13.21 -7.35 -3.63
CA LEU A 80 -11.87 -6.96 -3.18
C LEU A 80 -11.83 -5.48 -2.79
N ALA A 81 -12.48 -4.61 -3.56
CA ALA A 81 -12.56 -3.17 -3.27
C ALA A 81 -13.44 -2.85 -2.05
N GLU A 82 -14.50 -3.62 -1.81
CA GLU A 82 -15.38 -3.49 -0.65
C GLU A 82 -14.65 -3.88 0.65
N GLY A 83 -13.79 -4.92 0.61
CA GLY A 83 -12.94 -5.28 1.75
C GLY A 83 -12.00 -4.15 2.19
N GLU A 84 -11.46 -3.37 1.25
CA GLU A 84 -10.62 -2.21 1.55
C GLU A 84 -11.41 -1.03 2.12
N LEU A 85 -12.71 -0.91 1.79
CA LEU A 85 -13.59 0.15 2.29
C LEU A 85 -14.16 -0.17 3.68
N GLU A 86 -14.40 -1.45 4.00
CA GLU A 86 -14.77 -1.90 5.34
C GLU A 86 -13.57 -1.82 6.32
N GLU A 87 -12.33 -1.99 5.83
CA GLU A 87 -11.10 -1.77 6.61
C GLU A 87 -10.84 -0.28 6.97
N ALA A 88 -11.53 0.66 6.31
CA ALA A 88 -11.55 2.07 6.72
C ALA A 88 -12.54 2.35 7.88
N GLY A 89 -13.44 1.41 8.19
CA GLY A 89 -14.52 1.56 9.17
C GLY A 89 -14.46 0.61 10.38
N ASP A 90 -13.73 -0.51 10.30
CA ASP A 90 -13.56 -1.43 11.43
C ASP A 90 -12.14 -2.00 11.45
N GLN A 91 -11.21 -1.25 12.03
CA GLN A 91 -9.91 -1.81 12.43
C GLN A 91 -10.10 -2.69 13.67
N ASN A 92 -10.61 -3.90 13.46
CA ASN A 92 -10.25 -5.02 14.34
C ASN A 92 -9.03 -5.73 13.75
N SER A 93 -7.93 -4.98 13.59
CA SER A 93 -6.60 -5.58 13.61
C SER A 93 -6.53 -6.37 14.92
N GLY A 94 -6.41 -7.70 14.87
CA GLY A 94 -6.37 -8.53 16.08
C GLY A 94 -5.44 -7.90 17.10
N SER A 95 -6.00 -7.34 18.17
CA SER A 95 -5.22 -6.71 19.22
C SER A 95 -4.50 -7.82 19.97
N GLU A 96 -3.20 -7.97 19.73
CA GLU A 96 -2.38 -8.85 20.55
C GLU A 96 -2.13 -8.17 21.90
N ASP A 97 -2.73 -8.71 22.95
CA ASP A 97 -2.52 -8.23 24.31
C ASP A 97 -1.15 -8.70 24.83
N PHE A 98 -0.34 -7.74 25.29
CA PHE A 98 0.93 -7.99 25.96
C PHE A 98 0.87 -7.56 27.43
N VAL A 99 1.30 -8.44 28.34
CA VAL A 99 1.41 -8.15 29.77
C VAL A 99 2.88 -8.13 30.18
N GLY A 100 3.36 -7.00 30.71
CA GLY A 100 4.74 -6.83 31.15
C GLY A 100 4.91 -5.69 32.15
N VAL A 101 6.16 -5.47 32.59
CA VAL A 101 6.53 -4.36 33.48
C VAL A 101 7.24 -3.29 32.66
N LEU A 102 6.75 -2.05 32.72
CA LEU A 102 7.39 -0.90 32.08
C LEU A 102 8.78 -0.65 32.67
N GLN A 103 9.84 -0.75 31.85
CA GLN A 103 11.23 -0.57 32.28
C GLN A 103 11.81 0.82 31.93
N ASP A 104 11.47 1.36 30.75
CA ASP A 104 12.01 2.61 30.23
C ASP A 104 11.00 3.29 29.28
N VAL A 105 11.14 4.61 29.07
CA VAL A 105 10.33 5.41 28.15
C VAL A 105 11.23 6.33 27.32
N LYS A 106 11.29 6.07 26.00
CA LYS A 106 11.97 6.93 25.02
C LYS A 106 10.97 7.84 24.30
N LYS A 107 11.38 9.09 24.05
CA LYS A 107 10.45 10.16 23.64
C LYS A 107 10.61 10.62 22.19
N LYS A 108 11.43 9.97 21.35
CA LYS A 108 11.67 10.46 19.99
C LYS A 108 12.35 9.43 19.08
N ASP A 109 11.62 8.91 18.08
CA ASP A 109 12.17 7.95 17.12
C ASP A 109 11.70 8.18 15.65
N PHE A 110 10.76 9.09 15.39
CA PHE A 110 10.19 9.28 14.05
C PHE A 110 10.75 10.49 13.28
N LEU A 111 10.76 10.37 11.96
CA LEU A 111 11.24 11.39 11.03
C LEU A 111 10.17 12.44 10.75
N GLU A 112 10.57 13.71 10.69
CA GLU A 112 9.69 14.86 10.44
C GLU A 112 10.23 15.64 9.23
N PHE A 113 9.40 15.82 8.20
CA PHE A 113 9.69 16.65 7.03
C PHE A 113 9.14 18.06 7.20
N HIS A 114 9.93 19.05 6.79
CA HIS A 114 9.61 20.47 6.88
C HIS A 114 9.49 21.07 5.48
N PHE A 115 8.31 21.60 5.15
CA PHE A 115 8.07 22.30 3.90
C PHE A 115 7.68 23.74 4.17
N THR A 116 8.15 24.67 3.34
CA THR A 116 7.73 26.06 3.37
C THR A 116 6.85 26.34 2.17
N ASP A 117 5.67 26.91 2.38
CA ASP A 117 4.80 27.31 1.28
C ASP A 117 5.26 28.62 0.62
N ASN A 118 4.59 29.00 -0.47
CA ASN A 118 4.88 30.24 -1.20
C ASN A 118 4.67 31.52 -0.36
N ALA A 119 3.97 31.43 0.77
CA ALA A 119 3.76 32.53 1.71
C ALA A 119 4.78 32.52 2.86
N GLY A 120 5.77 31.62 2.83
CA GLY A 120 6.79 31.50 3.86
C GLY A 120 6.36 30.74 5.12
N ARG A 121 5.19 30.07 5.10
CA ARG A 121 4.67 29.33 6.25
C ARG A 121 5.30 27.95 6.30
N LEU A 122 5.80 27.58 7.48
CA LEU A 122 6.40 26.28 7.75
C LEU A 122 5.32 25.24 8.09
N TYR A 123 5.32 24.13 7.36
CA TYR A 123 4.49 22.95 7.61
C TYR A 123 5.37 21.77 7.97
N LYS A 124 4.91 20.99 8.96
CA LYS A 124 5.61 19.82 9.48
C LYS A 124 4.77 18.58 9.22
N PHE A 125 5.41 17.53 8.71
CA PHE A 125 4.77 16.25 8.38
C PHE A 125 5.57 15.11 8.99
N LEU A 126 4.91 14.21 9.71
CA LEU A 126 5.54 13.02 10.28
C LEU A 126 5.48 11.87 9.28
N TRP A 127 6.60 11.16 9.16
CA TRP A 127 6.67 9.90 8.42
C TRP A 127 6.54 8.73 9.40
N LEU A 128 5.33 8.14 9.45
CA LEU A 128 5.01 7.03 10.37
C LEU A 128 4.71 5.72 9.65
N THR A 129 4.23 5.78 8.43
CA THR A 129 3.80 4.63 7.62
C THR A 129 4.50 4.63 6.27
N TYR A 130 4.25 3.61 5.45
CA TYR A 130 4.64 3.68 4.05
C TYR A 130 4.09 4.97 3.39
N ILE A 131 4.90 5.58 2.53
CA ILE A 131 4.51 6.75 1.74
C ILE A 131 4.67 6.44 0.26
N ASN A 132 3.70 6.84 -0.54
CA ASN A 132 3.76 6.66 -1.99
C ASN A 132 4.67 7.75 -2.59
N THR A 133 5.83 7.35 -3.14
CA THR A 133 6.81 8.27 -3.70
C THR A 133 7.70 7.62 -4.75
N ASP A 134 8.02 8.39 -5.80
CA ASP A 134 9.02 8.02 -6.81
C ASP A 134 10.44 8.49 -6.44
N LEU A 135 10.63 9.00 -5.21
CA LEU A 135 11.88 9.56 -4.71
C LEU A 135 12.65 8.52 -3.90
N ASN A 136 13.98 8.49 -4.04
CA ASN A 136 14.84 7.68 -3.19
C ASN A 136 15.12 8.36 -1.84
N LEU A 137 14.10 8.42 -0.98
CA LEU A 137 14.20 9.08 0.32
C LEU A 137 15.02 8.31 1.36
N TYR A 138 15.20 7.00 1.17
CA TYR A 138 15.97 6.16 2.09
C TYR A 138 17.48 6.30 1.90
N GLY A 139 17.93 6.51 0.65
CA GLY A 139 19.34 6.60 0.31
C GLY A 139 19.87 8.02 0.09
N ASP A 140 19.00 8.99 -0.20
CA ASP A 140 19.45 10.29 -0.71
C ASP A 140 18.61 11.50 -0.23
N MET A 141 18.17 11.47 1.03
CA MET A 141 17.27 12.49 1.58
C MET A 141 17.84 13.92 1.51
N GLU A 142 19.14 14.09 1.70
CA GLU A 142 19.80 15.41 1.71
C GLU A 142 19.72 16.10 0.34
N ASN A 143 19.81 15.34 -0.76
CA ASN A 143 19.71 15.88 -2.11
C ASN A 143 18.29 16.35 -2.46
N HIS A 144 17.29 16.05 -1.62
CA HIS A 144 15.93 16.52 -1.79
C HIS A 144 15.67 17.88 -1.08
N ILE A 145 16.63 18.38 -0.30
CA ILE A 145 16.50 19.67 0.40
C ILE A 145 16.48 20.83 -0.60
N GLY A 146 15.55 21.77 -0.41
CA GLY A 146 15.41 22.97 -1.23
C GLY A 146 14.70 22.77 -2.57
N LYS A 147 14.21 21.56 -2.85
CA LYS A 147 13.40 21.27 -4.05
C LYS A 147 11.92 21.39 -3.76
N GLU A 148 11.14 21.69 -4.80
CA GLU A 148 9.69 21.79 -4.72
C GLU A 148 9.02 20.43 -4.91
N TYR A 149 8.01 20.16 -4.09
CA TYR A 149 7.27 18.90 -4.10
C TYR A 149 5.78 19.15 -3.87
N ARG A 150 4.95 18.27 -4.44
CA ARG A 150 3.56 18.12 -4.04
C ARG A 150 3.47 17.06 -2.95
N VAL A 151 2.81 17.42 -1.86
CA VAL A 151 2.66 16.60 -0.66
C VAL A 151 1.17 16.36 -0.39
N SER A 152 0.79 15.11 -0.14
CA SER A 152 -0.51 14.75 0.42
C SER A 152 -0.34 14.22 1.84
N PHE A 153 -1.31 14.52 2.70
CA PHE A 153 -1.27 14.18 4.11
C PHE A 153 -2.67 13.99 4.67
N ILE A 154 -2.74 13.27 5.79
CA ILE A 154 -3.91 13.18 6.66
C ILE A 154 -3.60 13.79 8.02
N GLU A 155 -4.63 14.27 8.71
CA GLU A 155 -4.51 14.70 10.10
C GLU A 155 -4.98 13.59 11.02
N LYS A 156 -4.15 13.22 12.00
CA LYS A 156 -4.48 12.24 13.04
C LYS A 156 -4.10 12.78 14.42
N GLU A 157 -4.93 12.49 15.42
CA GLU A 157 -4.64 12.89 16.80
C GLU A 157 -3.69 11.90 17.47
N PHE A 158 -2.59 12.42 18.00
CA PHE A 158 -1.65 11.65 18.81
C PHE A 158 -1.43 12.34 20.15
N TYR A 159 -1.18 11.52 21.17
CA TYR A 159 -0.75 12.02 22.47
C TYR A 159 0.65 12.63 22.33
N ASP A 160 0.80 13.91 22.70
CA ASP A 160 2.09 14.58 22.74
C ASP A 160 2.57 14.69 24.19
N PRO A 161 3.60 13.92 24.59
CA PRO A 161 4.11 13.92 25.97
C PRO A 161 4.69 15.26 26.43
N LYS A 162 4.96 16.21 25.51
CA LYS A 162 5.49 17.54 25.88
C LYS A 162 4.42 18.45 26.44
N ILE A 163 3.18 18.32 25.96
CA ILE A 163 2.04 19.11 26.42
C ILE A 163 1.07 18.29 27.27
N GLY A 164 1.22 16.96 27.27
CA GLY A 164 0.38 16.07 28.07
C GLY A 164 -1.04 15.89 27.54
N GLU A 165 -1.27 16.22 26.27
CA GLU A 165 -2.58 16.22 25.63
C GLU A 165 -2.50 15.59 24.23
N TYR A 166 -3.66 15.21 23.69
CA TYR A 166 -3.78 14.84 22.29
C TYR A 166 -3.84 16.08 21.41
N ARG A 167 -3.16 16.04 20.27
CA ARG A 167 -3.26 17.10 19.27
C ARG A 167 -3.16 16.52 17.86
N PRO A 168 -3.69 17.22 16.84
CA PRO A 168 -3.55 16.78 15.47
C PRO A 168 -2.09 16.90 14.99
N PHE A 169 -1.61 15.84 14.35
CA PHE A 169 -0.38 15.83 13.57
C PHE A 169 -0.69 15.51 12.11
N LYS A 170 0.07 16.11 11.21
CA LYS A 170 -0.01 15.81 9.78
C LYS A 170 0.87 14.62 9.47
N ILE A 171 0.26 13.52 9.05
CA ILE A 171 0.95 12.30 8.65
C ILE A 171 1.11 12.31 7.14
N LEU A 172 2.35 12.17 6.70
CA LEU A 172 2.69 12.16 5.28
C LEU A 172 2.12 10.90 4.61
N GLU A 173 1.43 11.05 3.48
CA GLU A 173 0.94 9.93 2.68
C GLU A 173 1.67 9.81 1.34
N SER A 174 1.99 10.94 0.72
CA SER A 174 2.75 10.95 -0.53
C SER A 174 3.58 12.21 -0.70
N ILE A 175 4.68 12.05 -1.42
CA ILE A 175 5.56 13.13 -1.86
C ILE A 175 6.01 12.85 -3.28
N ARG A 176 5.75 13.79 -4.19
CA ARG A 176 6.10 13.66 -5.61
C ARG A 176 6.57 14.98 -6.18
N LYS A 177 7.39 14.91 -7.21
CA LYS A 177 7.80 16.11 -7.96
C LYS A 177 6.56 16.76 -8.57
N PHE A 178 6.63 18.08 -8.74
CA PHE A 178 5.61 18.82 -9.47
C PHE A 178 5.59 18.42 -10.95
#